data_AF-A0A8S3XVB7-F1
#
_entry.id   AF-A0A8S3XVB7-F1
#
_cell.length_a   1.000
_cell.length_b   1.000
_cell.length_c   1.000
_cell.angle_alpha   90.00
_cell.angle_beta   90.00
_cell.angle_gamma   90.00
#
_symmetry.space_group_name_H-M   'P 1'
#
loop_
_entity.id
_entity.type
_entity.pdbx_description
1 polymer ?
#
loop_
_entity_poly.entity_id
_entity_poly.type
_entity_poly.pdbx_seq_one_letter_code
_entity_poly.pdbx_strand_id
1 'polypeptide(L)'
;MQTQLVRDALGVDRPLKYKTVLPKQTHLVRKIHQFFLRDDVTRATAGKKETVTHKKQKVQKRFLLDSMRNLYKAFLKENSGIKCHYNYFAKHGPFFVQAPAVDGRDTCLCKLHANISYVVNSLHYNKVIMQKDTNAILETIVCTVDAESCMKGVCSKCKTRGIVYEKNNRGRIVPLRQWVRKSEVVEKVGKKIKISKNVPVTENHTIQEVIQKFENELMNFRTHVYNVRHQYKAYRQCIDGITGTEVALHIDFSENYACKYHSEVQSHRFGSLSSNQNHGPSAIWAHLHPILSEVKNKHPVVTTVHFFSDGPATQYKQKINFYLMANRFFENYEFRKISWNFFESGHGKGAADGVGGTLKRQADAIVARGADIADAYEFFLHFKMSAKLSCLYTPEMNYASSLDVYRKSWNIKL
;
A
#
# COMPACT_ATOMS: atom_id res chain seq x y z
N MET A 1 -1.19 38.43 25.45
CA MET A 1 0.16 38.47 26.06
C MET A 1 1.22 37.74 25.24
N GLN A 2 1.05 36.46 24.88
CA GLN A 2 2.05 35.72 24.06
C GLN A 2 2.35 36.33 22.69
N THR A 3 1.37 36.98 22.06
CA THR A 3 1.52 37.61 20.74
C THR A 3 2.32 38.92 20.77
N GLN A 4 2.48 39.54 21.95
CA GLN A 4 3.24 40.79 22.11
C GLN A 4 4.74 40.49 22.28
N LEU A 5 5.08 39.49 23.11
CA LEU A 5 6.44 38.97 23.28
C LEU A 5 7.09 38.50 21.96
N VAL A 6 6.30 37.91 21.06
CA VAL A 6 6.79 37.50 19.72
C VAL A 6 6.98 38.68 18.77
N ARG A 7 6.24 39.79 18.95
CA ARG A 7 6.40 41.01 18.13
C ARG A 7 7.67 41.76 18.53
N ASP A 8 7.90 41.88 19.83
CA ASP A 8 9.07 42.59 20.38
C ASP A 8 10.38 41.84 20.08
N ALA A 9 10.34 40.49 20.08
CA ALA A 9 11.50 39.66 19.73
C ALA A 9 11.88 39.69 18.24
N LEU A 10 10.99 40.15 17.35
CA LEU A 10 11.18 40.12 15.90
C LEU A 10 11.31 41.51 15.26
N GLY A 11 11.19 42.60 16.03
CA GLY A 11 11.38 43.98 15.55
C GLY A 11 10.40 44.42 14.46
N VAL A 12 9.17 43.87 14.46
CA VAL A 12 8.18 44.14 13.40
C VAL A 12 7.07 45.08 13.91
N ASP A 13 7.27 46.39 13.75
CA ASP A 13 6.33 47.44 14.18
C ASP A 13 5.12 47.66 13.26
N ARG A 14 4.91 46.81 12.24
CA ARG A 14 3.78 46.97 11.31
C ARG A 14 2.80 45.81 11.39
N PRO A 15 1.47 46.09 11.45
CA PRO A 15 0.47 45.05 11.46
C PRO A 15 0.47 44.28 10.14
N LEU A 16 0.88 43.01 10.17
CA LEU A 16 0.74 42.08 9.06
C LEU A 16 -0.75 41.80 8.80
N LYS A 17 -1.35 42.53 7.86
CA LYS A 17 -2.68 42.22 7.34
C LYS A 17 -2.60 41.05 6.35
N TYR A 18 -2.75 39.82 6.85
CA TYR A 18 -3.10 38.70 5.99
C TYR A 18 -4.59 38.81 5.59
N LYS A 19 -4.87 39.24 4.36
CA LYS A 19 -6.18 39.02 3.73
C LYS A 19 -6.18 37.63 3.08
N THR A 20 -6.59 36.60 3.81
CA THR A 20 -6.95 35.31 3.23
C THR A 20 -8.35 35.40 2.63
N VAL A 21 -8.45 35.75 1.34
CA VAL A 21 -9.70 35.60 0.59
C VAL A 21 -9.71 34.17 0.01
N LEU A 22 -10.20 33.21 0.79
CA LEU A 22 -10.62 31.92 0.23
C LEU A 22 -12.03 32.08 -0.37
N PRO A 23 -12.29 31.63 -1.61
CA PRO A 23 -13.64 31.66 -2.17
C PRO A 23 -14.58 30.84 -1.31
N LYS A 24 -15.82 31.30 -1.07
CA LYS A 24 -16.89 30.54 -0.39
C LYS A 24 -17.14 29.22 -1.15
N GLN A 25 -16.47 28.13 -0.77
CA GLN A 25 -16.76 26.79 -1.29
C GLN A 25 -18.00 26.25 -0.57
N THR A 26 -18.97 25.74 -1.33
CA THR A 26 -20.14 25.07 -0.74
C THR A 26 -19.69 23.84 0.05
N HIS A 27 -20.45 23.48 1.09
CA HIS A 27 -20.17 22.29 1.92
C HIS A 27 -19.94 21.02 1.08
N LEU A 28 -20.68 20.91 -0.04
CA LEU A 28 -20.55 19.82 -1.01
C LEU A 28 -19.19 19.78 -1.69
N VAL A 29 -18.66 20.93 -2.14
CA VAL A 29 -17.33 21.01 -2.79
C VAL A 29 -16.23 20.61 -1.81
N ARG A 30 -16.34 21.00 -0.54
CA ARG A 30 -15.39 20.60 0.49
C ARG A 30 -15.37 19.08 0.69
N LYS A 31 -16.55 18.45 0.73
CA LYS A 31 -16.67 16.98 0.83
C LYS A 31 -16.09 16.26 -0.39
N ILE A 32 -16.32 16.79 -1.60
CA ILE A 32 -15.73 16.24 -2.83
C ILE A 32 -14.20 16.33 -2.78
N HIS A 33 -13.65 17.48 -2.37
CA HIS A 33 -12.21 17.65 -2.22
C HIS A 33 -11.61 16.70 -1.18
N GLN A 34 -12.24 16.57 0.00
CA GLN A 34 -11.81 15.63 1.04
C GLN A 34 -11.84 14.19 0.52
N PHE A 35 -12.86 13.80 -0.25
CA PHE A 35 -12.94 12.49 -0.86
C PHE A 35 -11.74 12.22 -1.80
N PHE A 36 -11.41 13.17 -2.68
CA PHE A 36 -10.28 13.02 -3.61
C PHE A 36 -8.90 13.12 -2.96
N LEU A 37 -8.77 13.76 -1.79
CA LEU A 37 -7.51 13.80 -1.05
C LEU A 37 -7.15 12.47 -0.39
N ARG A 38 -8.09 11.51 -0.32
CA ARG A 38 -7.84 10.20 0.26
C ARG A 38 -6.95 9.35 -0.64
N ASP A 39 -6.01 8.65 -0.01
CA ASP A 39 -5.04 7.78 -0.68
C ASP A 39 -5.65 6.50 -1.27
N ASP A 40 -6.91 6.18 -0.97
CA ASP A 40 -7.66 5.09 -1.60
C ASP A 40 -8.45 5.50 -2.83
N VAL A 41 -8.64 6.81 -3.02
CA VAL A 41 -9.37 7.39 -4.16
C VAL A 41 -8.37 7.91 -5.20
N THR A 42 -7.33 8.60 -4.74
CA THR A 42 -6.27 9.11 -5.61
C THR A 42 -4.89 8.92 -4.99
N ARG A 43 -3.87 8.68 -5.81
CA ARG A 43 -2.47 8.57 -5.42
C ARG A 43 -1.70 9.82 -5.85
N ALA A 44 -1.04 10.49 -4.92
CA ALA A 44 -0.11 11.58 -5.27
C ALA A 44 1.02 11.11 -6.19
N THR A 45 1.36 11.94 -7.17
CA THR A 45 2.59 11.86 -7.97
C THR A 45 3.75 12.43 -7.18
N ALA A 46 4.98 12.25 -7.64
CA ALA A 46 6.13 12.65 -6.84
C ALA A 46 7.39 13.04 -7.60
N GLY A 47 7.30 13.22 -8.92
CA GLY A 47 8.30 13.99 -9.62
C GLY A 47 8.25 15.46 -9.17
N LYS A 48 9.41 16.07 -8.90
CA LYS A 48 9.54 17.52 -8.66
C LYS A 48 8.96 18.37 -9.81
N LYS A 49 8.91 17.80 -11.01
CA LYS A 49 8.33 18.38 -12.23
C LYS A 49 6.84 18.03 -12.43
N GLU A 50 6.29 17.09 -11.68
CA GLU A 50 4.89 16.62 -11.78
C GLU A 50 3.93 17.45 -10.91
N THR A 51 4.06 18.76 -11.00
CA THR A 51 3.19 19.71 -10.30
C THR A 51 2.23 20.35 -11.29
N VAL A 52 1.01 20.66 -10.85
CA VAL A 52 0.06 21.46 -11.62
C VAL A 52 -0.05 22.80 -10.92
N THR A 53 0.08 23.87 -11.71
CA THR A 53 -0.13 25.23 -11.22
C THR A 53 -1.45 25.72 -11.77
N HIS A 54 -2.36 26.10 -10.89
CA HIS A 54 -3.63 26.71 -11.26
C HIS A 54 -3.89 27.88 -10.30
N LYS A 55 -4.24 29.06 -10.85
CA LYS A 55 -4.47 30.30 -10.07
C LYS A 55 -3.34 30.64 -9.08
N LYS A 56 -2.08 30.59 -9.53
CA LYS A 56 -0.87 30.85 -8.73
C LYS A 56 -0.64 29.89 -7.54
N GLN A 57 -1.43 28.82 -7.42
CA GLN A 57 -1.19 27.73 -6.47
C GLN A 57 -0.54 26.56 -7.20
N LYS A 58 0.70 26.25 -6.82
CA LYS A 58 1.45 25.10 -7.32
C LYS A 58 1.22 23.93 -6.37
N VAL A 59 0.57 22.88 -6.87
CA VAL A 59 0.19 21.69 -6.09
C VAL A 59 0.68 20.43 -6.82
N GLN A 60 1.05 19.40 -6.07
CA GLN A 60 1.48 18.11 -6.62
C GLN A 60 0.32 17.43 -7.36
N LYS A 61 0.57 16.83 -8.54
CA LYS A 61 -0.47 16.05 -9.24
C LYS A 61 -0.87 14.85 -8.39
N ARG A 62 -2.12 14.40 -8.47
CA ARG A 62 -2.62 13.13 -7.94
C ARG A 62 -3.29 12.34 -9.07
N PHE A 63 -3.15 11.03 -9.10
CA PHE A 63 -3.76 10.15 -10.08
C PHE A 63 -4.94 9.37 -9.48
N LEU A 64 -6.04 9.27 -10.22
CA LEU A 64 -7.19 8.44 -9.82
C LEU A 64 -6.80 6.96 -9.71
N LEU A 65 -7.28 6.27 -8.67
CA LEU A 65 -7.04 4.84 -8.45
C LEU A 65 -8.10 3.93 -9.09
N ASP A 66 -9.24 4.50 -9.48
CA ASP A 66 -10.33 3.84 -10.19
C ASP A 66 -10.93 4.84 -11.21
N SER A 67 -11.86 4.37 -12.04
CA SER A 67 -12.58 5.23 -12.98
C SER A 67 -13.39 6.30 -12.23
N MET A 68 -13.49 7.49 -12.82
CA MET A 68 -14.27 8.59 -12.24
C MET A 68 -15.74 8.21 -11.95
N ARG A 69 -16.31 7.29 -12.77
CA ARG A 69 -17.67 6.77 -12.56
C ARG A 69 -17.77 5.87 -11.33
N ASN A 70 -16.80 4.97 -11.12
CA ASN A 70 -16.79 4.11 -9.94
C ASN A 70 -16.56 4.93 -8.66
N LEU A 71 -15.66 5.90 -8.71
CA LEU A 71 -15.40 6.80 -7.59
C LEU A 71 -16.63 7.66 -7.25
N TYR A 72 -17.40 8.09 -8.25
CA TYR A 72 -18.69 8.76 -8.01
C TYR A 72 -19.72 7.85 -7.33
N LYS A 73 -19.83 6.57 -7.75
CA LYS A 73 -20.70 5.60 -7.07
C LYS A 73 -20.27 5.39 -5.61
N ALA A 74 -18.97 5.27 -5.36
CA ALA A 74 -18.42 5.16 -4.01
C ALA A 74 -18.73 6.40 -3.17
N PHE A 75 -18.54 7.60 -3.72
CA PHE A 75 -18.87 8.86 -3.06
C PHE A 75 -20.34 8.97 -2.66
N LEU A 76 -21.27 8.57 -3.54
CA LEU A 76 -22.70 8.54 -3.25
C LEU A 76 -23.06 7.48 -2.19
N LYS A 77 -22.44 6.30 -2.24
CA LYS A 77 -22.65 5.24 -1.24
C LYS A 77 -22.19 5.69 0.15
N GLU A 78 -21.08 6.43 0.24
CA GLU A 78 -20.56 6.99 1.49
C GLU A 78 -21.34 8.21 1.99
N ASN A 79 -22.05 8.91 1.08
CA ASN A 79 -22.83 10.11 1.39
C ASN A 79 -24.27 9.96 0.92
N SER A 80 -24.94 8.91 1.39
CA SER A 80 -26.29 8.49 0.96
C SER A 80 -27.44 9.49 1.23
N GLY A 81 -27.15 10.66 1.82
CA GLY A 81 -28.09 11.78 1.97
C GLY A 81 -27.80 13.00 1.09
N ILE A 82 -26.75 12.96 0.25
CA ILE A 82 -26.30 14.12 -0.53
C ILE A 82 -26.73 13.98 -2.00
N LYS A 83 -27.53 14.94 -2.48
CA LYS A 83 -27.84 15.08 -3.91
C LYS A 83 -26.64 15.70 -4.64
N CYS A 84 -25.87 14.88 -5.33
CA CYS A 84 -24.75 15.32 -6.17
C CYS A 84 -24.83 14.62 -7.53
N HIS A 85 -24.91 15.39 -8.62
CA HIS A 85 -24.90 14.84 -9.98
C HIS A 85 -23.47 14.54 -10.45
N TYR A 86 -23.29 13.52 -11.29
CA TYR A 86 -21.98 13.12 -11.82
C TYR A 86 -21.19 14.28 -12.44
N ASN A 87 -21.84 15.10 -13.27
CA ASN A 87 -21.19 16.25 -13.90
C ASN A 87 -20.72 17.30 -12.87
N TYR A 88 -21.49 17.48 -11.80
CA TYR A 88 -21.09 18.38 -10.71
C TYR A 88 -19.88 17.81 -9.95
N PHE A 89 -19.90 16.52 -9.63
CA PHE A 89 -18.80 15.80 -8.99
C PHE A 89 -17.50 15.87 -9.81
N ALA A 90 -17.57 15.56 -11.11
CA ALA A 90 -16.42 15.59 -12.00
C ALA A 90 -15.86 17.01 -12.19
N LYS A 91 -16.73 18.02 -12.31
CA LYS A 91 -16.33 19.44 -12.47
C LYS A 91 -15.67 20.02 -11.22
N HIS A 92 -16.12 19.61 -10.05
CA HIS A 92 -15.60 20.09 -8.76
C HIS A 92 -14.55 19.14 -8.15
N GLY A 93 -14.04 18.20 -8.93
CA GLY A 93 -12.82 17.47 -8.59
C GLY A 93 -11.64 18.45 -8.47
N PRO A 94 -10.72 18.26 -7.50
CA PRO A 94 -9.56 19.13 -7.37
C PRO A 94 -8.74 19.15 -8.66
N PHE A 95 -8.32 20.35 -9.10
CA PHE A 95 -7.63 20.55 -10.38
C PHE A 95 -6.30 19.78 -10.51
N PHE A 96 -5.71 19.38 -9.38
CA PHE A 96 -4.48 18.62 -9.33
C PHE A 96 -4.70 17.10 -9.45
N VAL A 97 -5.95 16.62 -9.50
CA VAL A 97 -6.30 15.22 -9.72
C VAL A 97 -6.46 14.95 -11.21
N GLN A 98 -5.73 13.96 -11.74
CA GLN A 98 -5.72 13.57 -13.15
C GLN A 98 -5.97 12.07 -13.29
N ALA A 99 -6.44 11.62 -14.45
CA ALA A 99 -6.42 10.19 -14.75
C ALA A 99 -4.97 9.74 -14.99
N PRO A 100 -4.52 8.60 -14.45
CA PRO A 100 -3.22 8.05 -14.80
C PRO A 100 -3.16 7.70 -16.29
N ALA A 101 -1.97 7.84 -16.89
CA ALA A 101 -1.69 7.24 -18.19
C ALA A 101 -1.85 5.70 -18.12
N VAL A 102 -1.95 5.02 -19.26
CA VAL A 102 -2.36 3.60 -19.38
C VAL A 102 -1.52 2.66 -18.51
N ASP A 103 -0.26 3.00 -18.28
CA ASP A 103 0.78 2.40 -17.44
C ASP A 103 0.66 2.69 -15.92
N GLY A 104 -0.04 3.75 -15.53
CA GLY A 104 -0.23 4.17 -14.14
C GLY A 104 -1.45 3.55 -13.43
N ARG A 105 -2.29 2.80 -14.16
CA ARG A 105 -3.57 2.21 -13.71
C ARG A 105 -3.43 0.96 -12.82
N ASP A 106 -2.27 0.32 -12.79
CA ASP A 106 -2.08 -0.93 -12.02
C ASP A 106 -1.84 -0.64 -10.53
N THR A 107 -2.94 -0.43 -9.81
CA THR A 107 -2.99 -0.31 -8.34
C THR A 107 -2.83 -1.67 -7.69
N CYS A 108 -3.40 -2.71 -8.31
CA CYS A 108 -3.29 -4.11 -7.91
C CYS A 108 -2.21 -4.83 -8.74
N LEU A 109 -1.25 -5.48 -8.09
CA LEU A 109 -0.27 -6.39 -8.74
C LEU A 109 -0.55 -7.86 -8.41
N CYS A 110 -1.69 -8.14 -7.80
CA CYS A 110 -2.05 -9.51 -7.42
C CYS A 110 -2.31 -10.36 -8.66
N LYS A 111 -1.58 -11.48 -8.76
CA LYS A 111 -1.77 -12.51 -9.79
C LYS A 111 -3.22 -12.99 -9.86
N LEU A 112 -3.89 -13.15 -8.71
CA LEU A 112 -5.27 -13.64 -8.66
C LEU A 112 -6.24 -12.67 -9.35
N HIS A 113 -6.17 -11.37 -9.04
CA HIS A 113 -6.97 -10.35 -9.71
C HIS A 113 -6.70 -10.30 -11.22
N ALA A 114 -5.42 -10.32 -11.62
CA ALA A 114 -5.04 -10.28 -13.03
C ALA A 114 -5.60 -11.50 -13.79
N ASN A 115 -5.42 -12.71 -13.25
CA ASN A 115 -5.88 -13.95 -13.88
C ASN A 115 -7.41 -14.02 -13.96
N ILE A 116 -8.11 -13.68 -12.89
CA ILE A 116 -9.58 -13.65 -12.89
C ILE A 116 -10.11 -12.61 -13.87
N SER A 117 -9.47 -11.44 -13.97
CA SER A 117 -9.85 -10.44 -14.98
C SER A 117 -9.66 -10.97 -16.41
N TYR A 118 -8.58 -11.68 -16.72
CA TYR A 118 -8.40 -12.31 -18.04
C TYR A 118 -9.48 -13.35 -18.34
N VAL A 119 -9.85 -14.18 -17.37
CA VAL A 119 -10.92 -15.17 -17.51
C VAL A 119 -12.26 -14.49 -17.77
N VAL A 120 -12.62 -13.50 -16.96
CA VAL A 120 -13.88 -12.74 -17.11
C VAL A 120 -13.95 -12.03 -18.45
N ASN A 121 -12.87 -11.38 -18.87
CA ASN A 121 -12.80 -10.71 -20.17
C ASN A 121 -12.96 -11.71 -21.32
N SER A 122 -12.35 -12.89 -21.22
CA SER A 122 -12.47 -13.95 -22.23
C SER A 122 -13.91 -14.50 -22.31
N LEU A 123 -14.53 -14.79 -21.17
CA LEU A 123 -15.91 -15.26 -21.11
C LEU A 123 -16.89 -14.21 -21.63
N HIS A 124 -16.69 -12.94 -21.29
CA HIS A 124 -17.53 -11.83 -21.77
C HIS A 124 -17.39 -11.63 -23.29
N TYR A 125 -16.15 -11.61 -23.80
CA TYR A 125 -15.89 -11.47 -25.24
C TYR A 125 -16.53 -12.59 -26.06
N ASN A 126 -16.53 -13.81 -25.54
CA ASN A 126 -17.17 -14.96 -26.17
C ASN A 126 -18.68 -15.05 -25.89
N LYS A 127 -19.29 -14.01 -25.27
CA LYS A 127 -20.71 -13.94 -24.93
C LYS A 127 -21.20 -15.08 -24.03
N VAL A 128 -20.30 -15.66 -23.22
CA VAL A 128 -20.65 -16.72 -22.27
C VAL A 128 -21.27 -16.13 -21.01
N ILE A 129 -20.83 -14.92 -20.62
CA ILE A 129 -21.34 -14.16 -19.49
C ILE A 129 -21.70 -12.73 -19.91
N MET A 130 -22.71 -12.17 -19.25
CA MET A 130 -23.16 -10.80 -19.51
C MET A 130 -22.28 -9.74 -18.84
N GLN A 131 -21.68 -10.09 -17.71
CA GLN A 131 -20.88 -9.18 -16.89
C GLN A 131 -19.54 -8.86 -17.54
N LYS A 132 -19.18 -7.57 -17.51
CA LYS A 132 -17.97 -7.04 -18.18
C LYS A 132 -16.73 -7.02 -17.32
N ASP A 133 -16.91 -7.03 -16.00
CA ASP A 133 -15.84 -6.89 -15.04
C ASP A 133 -16.08 -7.76 -13.80
N THR A 134 -15.03 -7.92 -13.00
CA THR A 134 -15.04 -8.76 -11.82
C THR A 134 -16.00 -8.24 -10.74
N ASN A 135 -16.19 -6.93 -10.63
CA ASN A 135 -17.05 -6.32 -9.62
C ASN A 135 -18.53 -6.60 -9.91
N ALA A 136 -18.94 -6.50 -11.18
CA ALA A 136 -20.28 -6.81 -11.63
C ALA A 136 -20.64 -8.29 -11.37
N ILE A 137 -19.66 -9.19 -11.50
CA ILE A 137 -19.85 -10.60 -11.14
C ILE A 137 -20.07 -10.75 -9.64
N LEU A 138 -19.22 -10.12 -8.81
CA LEU A 138 -19.37 -10.16 -7.36
C LEU A 138 -20.74 -9.64 -6.92
N GLU A 139 -21.17 -8.49 -7.44
CA GLU A 139 -22.50 -7.91 -7.17
C GLU A 139 -23.66 -8.84 -7.56
N THR A 140 -23.47 -9.72 -8.55
CA THR A 140 -24.48 -10.70 -8.96
C THR A 140 -24.53 -11.89 -8.01
N ILE A 141 -23.37 -12.41 -7.57
CA ILE A 141 -23.29 -13.65 -6.80
C ILE A 141 -23.42 -13.45 -5.28
N VAL A 142 -23.15 -12.27 -4.74
CA VAL A 142 -23.27 -11.99 -3.30
C VAL A 142 -24.37 -10.98 -2.99
N CYS A 143 -24.99 -11.10 -1.81
CA CYS A 143 -25.92 -10.08 -1.32
C CYS A 143 -25.21 -8.74 -1.07
N THR A 144 -23.99 -8.80 -0.53
CA THR A 144 -23.14 -7.63 -0.28
C THR A 144 -21.68 -8.08 -0.25
N VAL A 145 -20.81 -7.26 -0.86
CA VAL A 145 -19.35 -7.47 -0.87
C VAL A 145 -18.71 -7.13 0.47
N ASP A 146 -19.43 -6.44 1.35
CA ASP A 146 -18.92 -5.98 2.65
C ASP A 146 -19.20 -6.99 3.79
N ALA A 147 -19.98 -8.06 3.53
CA ALA A 147 -20.26 -9.10 4.53
C ALA A 147 -19.37 -10.34 4.34
N GLU A 148 -18.71 -10.75 5.42
CA GLU A 148 -17.85 -11.93 5.46
C GLU A 148 -18.59 -13.21 5.07
N SER A 149 -19.77 -13.42 5.63
CA SER A 149 -20.57 -14.63 5.38
C SER A 149 -20.96 -14.76 3.90
N CYS A 150 -21.20 -13.63 3.24
CA CYS A 150 -21.47 -13.58 1.81
C CYS A 150 -20.21 -13.94 1.04
N MET A 151 -19.08 -13.27 1.29
CA MET A 151 -17.86 -13.49 0.50
C MET A 151 -17.24 -14.87 0.73
N LYS A 152 -17.40 -15.45 1.93
CA LYS A 152 -16.98 -16.81 2.27
C LYS A 152 -18.00 -17.91 1.90
N GLY A 153 -19.09 -17.58 1.19
CA GLY A 153 -20.03 -18.59 0.68
C GLY A 153 -20.89 -19.31 1.72
N VAL A 154 -20.90 -18.86 2.98
CA VAL A 154 -21.69 -19.45 4.08
C VAL A 154 -23.04 -18.75 4.31
N CYS A 155 -23.34 -17.69 3.55
CA CYS A 155 -24.59 -16.94 3.66
C CYS A 155 -25.79 -17.73 3.15
N SER A 156 -26.82 -17.91 3.99
CA SER A 156 -28.07 -18.59 3.64
C SER A 156 -28.81 -18.01 2.43
N LYS A 157 -28.66 -16.71 2.14
CA LYS A 157 -29.38 -16.00 1.07
C LYS A 157 -28.70 -16.07 -0.30
N CYS A 158 -27.37 -16.09 -0.35
CA CYS A 158 -26.62 -16.08 -1.62
C CYS A 158 -25.83 -17.36 -1.89
N LYS A 159 -25.87 -18.35 -0.99
CA LYS A 159 -25.21 -19.65 -1.21
C LYS A 159 -25.68 -20.35 -2.48
N THR A 160 -26.91 -20.12 -2.91
CA THR A 160 -27.50 -20.69 -4.13
C THR A 160 -27.31 -19.82 -5.38
N ARG A 161 -26.78 -18.60 -5.24
CA ARG A 161 -26.53 -17.72 -6.39
C ARG A 161 -25.28 -18.17 -7.12
N GLY A 162 -25.45 -18.53 -8.39
CA GLY A 162 -24.37 -18.89 -9.31
C GLY A 162 -24.27 -17.90 -10.46
N ILE A 163 -23.19 -18.04 -11.23
CA ILE A 163 -23.05 -17.33 -12.49
C ILE A 163 -23.86 -18.09 -13.54
N VAL A 164 -24.66 -17.36 -14.30
CA VAL A 164 -25.39 -17.95 -15.44
C VAL A 164 -24.46 -17.93 -16.64
N TYR A 165 -24.16 -19.11 -17.18
CA TYR A 165 -23.35 -19.28 -18.38
C TYR A 165 -24.25 -19.62 -19.56
N GLU A 166 -24.08 -18.92 -20.68
CA GLU A 166 -24.71 -19.31 -21.93
C GLU A 166 -24.19 -20.69 -22.39
N LYS A 167 -25.09 -21.51 -22.93
CA LYS A 167 -24.76 -22.88 -23.35
C LYS A 167 -24.03 -22.94 -24.70
N ASN A 168 -23.97 -21.84 -25.43
CA ASN A 168 -23.46 -21.79 -26.78
C ASN A 168 -21.93 -21.96 -26.82
N ASN A 169 -21.43 -22.74 -27.78
CA ASN A 169 -20.01 -22.83 -28.14
C ASN A 169 -19.04 -23.30 -27.02
N ARG A 170 -19.50 -24.10 -26.06
CA ARG A 170 -18.64 -24.61 -24.95
C ARG A 170 -17.37 -25.36 -25.40
N GLY A 171 -17.40 -25.99 -26.57
CA GLY A 171 -16.24 -26.67 -27.17
C GLY A 171 -15.28 -25.76 -27.94
N ARG A 172 -15.60 -24.45 -28.11
CA ARG A 172 -14.74 -23.51 -28.82
C ARG A 172 -13.43 -23.33 -28.06
N ILE A 173 -12.33 -23.41 -28.80
CA ILE A 173 -10.98 -23.15 -28.27
C ILE A 173 -10.73 -21.64 -28.30
N VAL A 174 -10.27 -21.11 -27.17
CA VAL A 174 -9.96 -19.69 -26.99
C VAL A 174 -8.57 -19.53 -26.37
N PRO A 175 -7.77 -18.55 -26.81
CA PRO A 175 -6.50 -18.23 -26.16
C PRO A 175 -6.78 -17.52 -24.83
N LEU A 176 -6.30 -18.10 -23.73
CA LEU A 176 -6.38 -17.52 -22.40
C LEU A 176 -4.99 -17.09 -21.92
N ARG A 177 -4.85 -15.79 -21.65
CA ARG A 177 -3.67 -15.23 -21.00
C ARG A 177 -3.76 -15.43 -19.48
N GLN A 178 -2.68 -15.91 -18.87
CA GLN A 178 -2.58 -16.08 -17.42
C GLN A 178 -1.15 -15.90 -16.93
N TRP A 179 -0.99 -15.41 -15.70
CA TRP A 179 0.28 -15.39 -15.01
C TRP A 179 0.52 -16.72 -14.31
N VAL A 180 1.61 -17.39 -14.67
CA VAL A 180 2.04 -18.67 -14.07
C VAL A 180 3.39 -18.51 -13.37
N ARG A 181 3.57 -19.26 -12.29
CA ARG A 181 4.81 -19.24 -11.51
C ARG A 181 5.74 -20.29 -12.11
N LYS A 182 6.81 -19.87 -12.81
CA LYS A 182 7.86 -20.78 -13.30
C LYS A 182 9.03 -20.80 -12.33
N SER A 183 9.67 -21.95 -12.19
CA SER A 183 10.85 -22.15 -11.34
C SER A 183 12.02 -22.55 -12.23
N GLU A 184 13.12 -21.82 -12.17
CA GLU A 184 14.35 -22.11 -12.88
C GLU A 184 15.47 -22.27 -11.85
N VAL A 185 16.31 -23.29 -12.04
CA VAL A 185 17.50 -23.46 -11.21
C VAL A 185 18.62 -22.68 -11.88
N VAL A 186 19.06 -21.60 -11.23
CA VAL A 186 20.16 -20.79 -11.72
C VAL A 186 21.36 -21.04 -10.82
N GLU A 187 22.51 -21.29 -11.44
CA GLU A 187 23.77 -21.41 -10.72
C GLU A 187 24.37 -20.01 -10.52
N LYS A 188 24.44 -19.58 -9.26
CA LYS A 188 25.14 -18.35 -8.88
C LYS A 188 26.21 -18.73 -7.87
N VAL A 189 27.47 -18.43 -8.20
CA VAL A 189 28.62 -18.60 -7.29
C VAL A 189 28.73 -20.03 -6.76
N GLY A 190 28.64 -21.03 -7.65
CA GLY A 190 28.74 -22.46 -7.31
C GLY A 190 27.60 -23.03 -6.45
N LYS A 191 26.56 -22.24 -6.15
CA LYS A 191 25.32 -22.71 -5.49
C LYS A 191 24.16 -22.74 -6.47
N LYS A 192 23.45 -23.87 -6.51
CA LYS A 192 22.20 -24.04 -7.25
C LYS A 192 21.08 -23.34 -6.49
N ILE A 193 20.60 -22.20 -7.01
CA ILE A 193 19.51 -21.44 -6.41
C ILE A 193 18.26 -21.63 -7.26
N LYS A 194 17.16 -22.07 -6.64
CA LYS A 194 15.86 -22.16 -7.30
C LYS A 194 15.21 -20.78 -7.31
N ILE A 195 15.25 -20.11 -8.46
CA ILE A 195 14.62 -18.82 -8.67
C ILE A 195 13.21 -19.06 -9.22
N SER A 196 12.22 -18.38 -8.65
CA SER A 196 10.86 -18.46 -9.15
C SER A 196 10.37 -17.11 -9.62
N LYS A 197 9.84 -17.05 -10.85
CA LYS A 197 9.34 -15.83 -11.49
C LYS A 197 7.90 -16.03 -11.97
N ASN A 198 7.10 -14.98 -11.86
CA ASN A 198 5.78 -14.94 -12.49
C ASN A 198 5.96 -14.49 -13.94
N VAL A 199 5.50 -15.30 -14.88
CA VAL A 199 5.56 -14.99 -16.31
C VAL A 199 4.16 -15.06 -16.92
N PRO A 200 3.83 -14.16 -17.87
CA PRO A 200 2.58 -14.26 -18.60
C PRO A 200 2.71 -15.38 -19.64
N VAL A 201 1.74 -16.29 -19.67
CA VAL A 201 1.65 -17.36 -20.66
C VAL A 201 0.27 -17.30 -21.29
N THR A 202 0.20 -17.56 -22.59
CA THR A 202 -1.06 -17.70 -23.33
C THR A 202 -1.19 -19.14 -23.77
N GLU A 203 -2.27 -19.79 -23.36
CA GLU A 203 -2.57 -21.18 -23.68
C GLU A 203 -3.96 -21.26 -24.29
N ASN A 204 -4.16 -22.24 -25.18
CA ASN A 204 -5.46 -22.51 -25.77
C ASN A 204 -6.24 -23.42 -24.84
N HIS A 205 -7.43 -22.97 -24.42
CA HIS A 205 -8.36 -23.71 -23.57
C HIS A 205 -9.73 -23.71 -24.23
N THR A 206 -10.51 -24.77 -24.05
CA THR A 206 -11.93 -24.78 -24.39
C THR A 206 -12.71 -23.85 -23.46
N ILE A 207 -13.83 -23.29 -23.91
CA ILE A 207 -14.68 -22.45 -23.06
C ILE A 207 -15.12 -23.21 -21.79
N GLN A 208 -15.40 -24.51 -21.90
CA GLN A 208 -15.74 -25.34 -20.73
C GLN A 208 -14.60 -25.39 -19.70
N GLU A 209 -13.34 -25.54 -20.13
CA GLU A 209 -12.18 -25.52 -19.23
C GLU A 209 -11.98 -24.14 -18.58
N VAL A 210 -12.24 -23.06 -19.32
CA VAL A 210 -12.17 -21.70 -18.80
C VAL A 210 -13.23 -21.48 -17.70
N ILE A 211 -14.46 -21.99 -17.90
CA ILE A 211 -15.52 -21.95 -16.88
C ILE A 211 -15.09 -22.74 -15.64
N GLN A 212 -14.60 -23.97 -15.80
CA GLN A 212 -14.18 -24.79 -14.67
C GLN A 212 -13.06 -24.13 -13.86
N LYS A 213 -12.07 -23.55 -14.56
CA LYS A 213 -11.00 -22.77 -13.92
C LYS A 213 -11.56 -21.58 -13.15
N PHE A 214 -12.56 -20.88 -13.71
CA PHE A 214 -13.17 -19.76 -13.04
C PHE A 214 -13.86 -20.18 -11.74
N GLU A 215 -14.68 -21.23 -11.78
CA GLU A 215 -15.43 -21.73 -10.63
C GLU A 215 -14.51 -22.21 -9.51
N ASN A 216 -13.43 -22.90 -9.86
CA ASN A 216 -12.43 -23.39 -8.90
C ASN A 216 -11.74 -22.23 -8.15
N GLU A 217 -11.45 -21.12 -8.84
CA GLU A 217 -10.77 -19.96 -8.26
C GLU A 217 -11.73 -18.92 -7.66
N LEU A 218 -13.03 -19.00 -7.97
CA LEU A 218 -14.02 -17.99 -7.59
C LEU A 218 -14.13 -17.82 -6.07
N MET A 219 -14.09 -18.94 -5.33
CA MET A 219 -14.19 -18.92 -3.87
C MET A 219 -12.97 -18.26 -3.22
N ASN A 220 -11.77 -18.59 -3.71
CA ASN A 220 -10.52 -17.96 -3.29
C ASN A 220 -10.53 -16.47 -3.63
N PHE A 221 -10.98 -16.12 -4.84
CA PHE A 221 -11.11 -14.74 -5.29
C PHE A 221 -12.04 -13.91 -4.42
N ARG A 222 -13.23 -14.42 -4.06
CA ARG A 222 -14.17 -13.72 -3.17
C ARG A 222 -13.56 -13.48 -1.80
N THR A 223 -12.96 -14.50 -1.21
CA THR A 223 -12.31 -14.38 0.10
C THR A 223 -11.18 -13.35 0.06
N HIS A 224 -10.35 -13.41 -0.98
CA HIS A 224 -9.28 -12.46 -1.23
C HIS A 224 -9.79 -11.01 -1.34
N VAL A 225 -10.81 -10.76 -2.15
CA VAL A 225 -11.41 -9.43 -2.31
C VAL A 225 -11.98 -8.91 -0.99
N TYR A 226 -12.63 -9.77 -0.20
CA TYR A 226 -13.12 -9.40 1.12
C TYR A 226 -11.98 -9.01 2.06
N ASN A 227 -10.93 -9.84 2.15
CA ASN A 227 -9.77 -9.58 2.99
C ASN A 227 -9.13 -8.22 2.66
N VAL A 228 -8.87 -7.95 1.37
CA VAL A 228 -8.32 -6.67 0.91
C VAL A 228 -9.21 -5.52 1.40
N ARG A 229 -10.51 -5.56 1.13
CA ARG A 229 -11.43 -4.48 1.51
C ARG A 229 -11.51 -4.30 3.03
N HIS A 230 -11.58 -5.39 3.77
CA HIS A 230 -11.65 -5.40 5.23
C HIS A 230 -10.38 -4.81 5.85
N GLN A 231 -9.20 -5.25 5.41
CA GLN A 231 -7.90 -4.76 5.88
C GLN A 231 -7.73 -3.27 5.60
N TYR A 232 -8.09 -2.81 4.40
CA TYR A 232 -8.04 -1.38 4.07
C TYR A 232 -9.02 -0.55 4.89
N LYS A 233 -10.21 -1.08 5.18
CA LYS A 233 -11.18 -0.42 6.06
C LYS A 233 -10.64 -0.33 7.50
N ALA A 234 -10.08 -1.42 8.02
CA ALA A 234 -9.48 -1.47 9.36
C ALA A 234 -8.27 -0.52 9.47
N TYR A 235 -7.42 -0.46 8.44
CA TYR A 235 -6.31 0.50 8.37
C TYR A 235 -6.82 1.94 8.50
N ARG A 236 -7.85 2.31 7.74
CA ARG A 236 -8.43 3.67 7.83
C ARG A 236 -9.05 3.95 9.19
N GLN A 237 -9.82 3.02 9.73
CA GLN A 237 -10.41 3.18 11.06
C GLN A 237 -9.33 3.38 12.13
N CYS A 238 -8.19 2.72 11.99
CA CYS A 238 -7.03 2.96 12.84
C CYS A 238 -6.47 4.36 12.61
N ILE A 239 -6.10 4.74 11.38
CA ILE A 239 -5.50 6.04 11.09
C ILE A 239 -6.40 7.22 11.49
N ASP A 240 -7.70 7.14 11.18
CA ASP A 240 -8.68 8.18 11.49
C ASP A 240 -8.98 8.26 13.00
N GLY A 241 -8.78 7.15 13.72
CA GLY A 241 -9.07 7.00 15.15
C GLY A 241 -7.86 7.15 16.07
N ILE A 242 -6.65 7.41 15.54
CA ILE A 242 -5.44 7.57 16.35
C ILE A 242 -5.61 8.72 17.33
N THR A 243 -5.33 8.44 18.60
CA THR A 243 -5.27 9.44 19.67
C THR A 243 -3.85 9.97 19.87
N GLY A 244 -3.69 11.04 20.66
CA GLY A 244 -2.37 11.64 20.93
C GLY A 244 -1.38 10.73 21.65
N THR A 245 -1.80 9.55 22.11
CA THR A 245 -0.95 8.54 22.79
C THR A 245 -0.66 7.31 21.93
N GLU A 246 -1.01 7.33 20.64
CA GLU A 246 -0.92 6.20 19.73
C GLU A 246 -0.14 6.57 18.47
N VAL A 247 0.53 5.59 17.87
CA VAL A 247 1.23 5.76 16.59
C VAL A 247 0.95 4.57 15.68
N ALA A 248 0.73 4.84 14.38
CA ALA A 248 0.68 3.82 13.35
C ALA A 248 1.95 3.85 12.48
N LEU A 249 2.58 2.69 12.35
CA LEU A 249 3.79 2.48 11.57
C LEU A 249 3.48 1.57 10.38
N HIS A 250 3.48 2.15 9.18
CA HIS A 250 3.40 1.39 7.93
C HIS A 250 4.83 1.03 7.49
N ILE A 251 5.14 -0.26 7.52
CA ILE A 251 6.48 -0.79 7.27
C ILE A 251 6.49 -1.68 6.02
N ASP A 252 7.58 -1.60 5.26
CA ASP A 252 7.81 -2.44 4.09
C ASP A 252 9.32 -2.70 3.92
N PHE A 253 9.67 -3.84 3.32
CA PHE A 253 11.03 -4.25 3.08
C PHE A 253 11.34 -4.12 1.58
N SER A 254 12.16 -3.13 1.21
CA SER A 254 12.39 -2.78 -0.20
C SER A 254 13.45 -3.68 -0.87
N GLU A 255 13.14 -4.96 -1.09
CA GLU A 255 14.04 -5.96 -1.70
C GLU A 255 14.21 -5.80 -3.21
N ASN A 256 13.17 -5.38 -3.94
CA ASN A 256 13.16 -5.40 -5.40
C ASN A 256 13.06 -3.99 -6.02
N TYR A 257 13.88 -3.74 -7.03
CA TYR A 257 13.90 -2.48 -7.78
C TYR A 257 12.66 -2.37 -8.67
N ALA A 258 11.82 -1.37 -8.37
CA ALA A 258 10.91 -0.78 -9.33
C ALA A 258 10.75 0.71 -8.97
N CYS A 259 11.28 1.60 -9.82
CA CYS A 259 11.23 3.04 -9.61
C CYS A 259 9.80 3.54 -9.42
N LYS A 260 9.46 4.00 -8.21
CA LYS A 260 8.26 4.82 -7.97
C LYS A 260 8.59 5.98 -7.05
N TYR A 261 8.06 7.14 -7.38
CA TYR A 261 8.33 8.39 -6.68
C TYR A 261 7.42 8.54 -5.46
N HIS A 262 7.92 9.11 -4.35
CA HIS A 262 7.06 9.75 -3.35
C HIS A 262 7.71 10.96 -2.66
N SER A 263 6.95 12.05 -2.48
CA SER A 263 7.10 13.01 -1.38
C SER A 263 5.74 13.68 -1.08
N GLU A 264 5.30 13.70 0.19
CA GLU A 264 4.23 14.60 0.68
C GLU A 264 4.30 14.84 2.21
N VAL A 265 3.71 15.92 2.70
CA VAL A 265 4.11 16.69 3.91
C VAL A 265 3.46 16.25 5.25
N GLN A 266 2.59 15.25 5.29
CA GLN A 266 1.80 14.92 6.51
C GLN A 266 2.25 13.68 7.30
N SER A 267 3.27 12.96 6.86
CA SER A 267 3.82 11.79 7.59
C SER A 267 5.34 11.86 7.71
N HIS A 268 5.84 11.62 8.93
CA HIS A 268 7.27 11.45 9.17
C HIS A 268 7.70 10.10 8.59
N ARG A 269 8.74 10.10 7.75
CA ARG A 269 9.20 8.90 7.04
C ARG A 269 10.57 8.51 7.56
N PHE A 270 10.71 7.23 7.84
CA PHE A 270 11.95 6.62 8.25
C PHE A 270 12.47 5.72 7.15
N GLY A 271 13.75 5.82 6.83
CA GLY A 271 14.47 4.83 6.04
C GLY A 271 15.59 4.27 6.90
N SER A 272 15.62 2.95 7.13
CA SER A 272 16.76 2.31 7.80
C SER A 272 17.61 1.57 6.78
N LEU A 273 18.93 1.77 6.84
CA LEU A 273 19.91 1.18 5.93
C LEU A 273 20.84 0.26 6.70
N SER A 274 21.27 -0.83 6.07
CA SER A 274 22.31 -1.71 6.59
C SER A 274 23.05 -2.42 5.46
N SER A 275 24.29 -2.80 5.73
CA SER A 275 25.09 -3.67 4.86
C SER A 275 24.61 -5.13 4.91
N ASN A 276 23.83 -5.52 5.94
CA ASN A 276 23.31 -6.87 6.08
C ASN A 276 22.10 -7.12 5.16
N GLN A 277 22.19 -8.15 4.31
CA GLN A 277 21.13 -8.54 3.36
C GLN A 277 20.08 -9.51 3.94
N ASN A 278 20.17 -9.83 5.22
CA ASN A 278 19.18 -10.65 5.91
C ASN A 278 17.84 -9.92 5.98
N HIS A 279 16.78 -10.63 5.63
CA HIS A 279 15.39 -10.15 5.63
C HIS A 279 14.52 -10.95 6.61
N GLY A 280 15.15 -11.76 7.44
CA GLY A 280 14.51 -12.50 8.51
C GLY A 280 14.02 -11.59 9.64
N PRO A 281 13.38 -12.18 10.66
CA PRO A 281 12.75 -11.43 11.74
C PRO A 281 13.77 -10.69 12.59
N SER A 282 14.96 -11.25 12.84
CA SER A 282 16.02 -10.53 13.54
C SER A 282 16.44 -9.24 12.82
N ALA A 283 16.48 -9.25 11.49
CA ALA A 283 16.77 -8.06 10.70
C ALA A 283 15.64 -7.03 10.79
N ILE A 284 14.39 -7.47 10.70
CA ILE A 284 13.21 -6.60 10.87
C ILE A 284 13.29 -5.86 12.21
N TRP A 285 13.55 -6.58 13.30
CA TRP A 285 13.64 -5.98 14.64
C TRP A 285 14.86 -5.07 14.82
N ALA A 286 16.00 -5.39 14.21
CA ALA A 286 17.18 -4.52 14.20
C ALA A 286 16.90 -3.20 13.45
N HIS A 287 16.14 -3.24 12.35
CA HIS A 287 15.71 -2.05 11.61
C HIS A 287 14.62 -1.25 12.33
N LEU A 288 13.74 -1.92 13.09
CA LEU A 288 12.71 -1.26 13.90
C LEU A 288 13.27 -0.58 15.15
N HIS A 289 14.33 -1.11 15.76
CA HIS A 289 14.93 -0.55 16.98
C HIS A 289 15.20 0.96 16.91
N PRO A 290 16.00 1.48 15.96
CA PRO A 290 16.30 2.90 15.92
C PRO A 290 15.06 3.76 15.63
N ILE A 291 14.09 3.23 14.87
CA ILE A 291 12.82 3.92 14.57
C ILE A 291 11.97 4.04 15.84
N LEU A 292 11.80 2.94 16.59
CA LEU A 292 11.01 2.92 17.82
C LEU A 292 11.62 3.81 18.90
N SER A 293 12.95 3.79 19.05
CA SER A 293 13.68 4.69 19.94
C SER A 293 13.47 6.15 19.57
N GLU A 294 13.54 6.51 18.28
CA GLU A 294 13.31 7.88 17.83
C GLU A 294 11.86 8.34 18.05
N VAL A 295 10.88 7.47 17.77
CA VAL A 295 9.46 7.73 18.04
C VAL A 295 9.24 8.01 19.52
N LYS A 296 9.81 7.17 20.40
CA LYS A 296 9.66 7.33 21.84
C LYS A 296 10.35 8.59 22.37
N ASN A 297 11.56 8.89 21.88
CA ASN A 297 12.30 10.09 22.26
C ASN A 297 11.57 11.38 21.85
N LYS A 298 10.99 11.42 20.65
CA LYS A 298 10.24 12.58 20.16
C LYS A 298 8.83 12.69 20.75
N HIS A 299 8.22 11.56 21.07
CA HIS A 299 6.85 11.46 21.55
C HIS A 299 6.75 10.54 22.78
N PRO A 300 7.25 10.97 23.96
CA PRO A 300 7.31 10.11 25.15
C PRO A 300 5.92 9.69 25.66
N VAL A 301 4.89 10.50 25.36
CA VAL A 301 3.48 10.23 25.70
C VAL A 301 2.87 9.06 24.93
N VAL A 302 3.51 8.60 23.84
CA VAL A 302 3.02 7.46 23.07
C VAL A 302 3.21 6.18 23.86
N THR A 303 2.11 5.44 23.99
CA THR A 303 2.05 4.17 24.74
C THR A 303 1.56 3.00 23.89
N THR A 304 0.99 3.25 22.71
CA THR A 304 0.49 2.20 21.81
C THR A 304 1.11 2.33 20.42
N VAL A 305 1.53 1.20 19.84
CA VAL A 305 2.04 1.11 18.46
C VAL A 305 1.19 0.17 17.61
N HIS A 306 0.78 0.62 16.43
CA HIS A 306 0.08 -0.16 15.42
C HIS A 306 0.96 -0.38 14.19
N PHE A 307 1.48 -1.59 14.01
CA PHE A 307 2.20 -1.96 12.80
C PHE A 307 1.24 -2.33 11.66
N PHE A 308 1.58 -1.90 10.45
CA PHE A 308 0.94 -2.30 9.20
C PHE A 308 2.02 -2.74 8.22
N SER A 309 2.00 -4.00 7.78
CA SER A 309 2.98 -4.56 6.85
C SER A 309 2.32 -5.41 5.77
N ASP A 310 3.05 -5.74 4.70
CA ASP A 310 2.66 -6.88 3.85
C ASP A 310 2.74 -8.19 4.68
N GLY A 311 2.13 -9.26 4.18
CA GLY A 311 2.03 -10.57 4.81
C GLY A 311 2.97 -11.68 4.34
N PRO A 312 4.16 -11.48 3.71
CA PRO A 312 5.01 -12.59 3.31
C PRO A 312 5.42 -13.42 4.53
N ALA A 313 5.16 -14.73 4.45
CA ALA A 313 5.43 -15.68 5.52
C ALA A 313 6.93 -15.89 5.79
N THR A 314 7.79 -15.50 4.86
CA THR A 314 9.26 -15.52 5.02
C THR A 314 9.78 -14.35 5.86
N GLN A 315 8.98 -13.28 6.04
CA GLN A 315 9.38 -12.04 6.70
C GLN A 315 8.43 -11.73 7.86
N TYR A 316 7.35 -10.98 7.65
CA TYR A 316 6.51 -10.44 8.72
C TYR A 316 5.55 -11.47 9.34
N LYS A 317 4.96 -12.35 8.52
CA LYS A 317 3.94 -13.32 8.96
C LYS A 317 4.57 -14.66 9.35
N GLN A 318 5.44 -14.64 10.36
CA GLN A 318 6.18 -15.83 10.80
C GLN A 318 6.22 -16.00 12.32
N LYS A 319 6.37 -17.24 12.78
CA LYS A 319 6.38 -17.61 14.21
C LYS A 319 7.39 -16.82 15.05
N ILE A 320 8.58 -16.57 14.50
CA ILE A 320 9.66 -15.90 15.22
C ILE A 320 9.36 -14.40 15.39
N ASN A 321 8.74 -13.76 14.39
CA ASN A 321 8.34 -12.37 14.50
C ASN A 321 7.30 -12.18 15.61
N PHE A 322 6.30 -13.08 15.69
CA PHE A 322 5.33 -13.08 16.78
C PHE A 322 5.98 -13.33 18.15
N TYR A 323 6.96 -14.24 18.23
CA TYR A 323 7.71 -14.46 19.47
C TYR A 323 8.44 -13.20 19.93
N LEU A 324 9.16 -12.52 19.03
CA LEU A 324 9.88 -11.28 19.36
C LEU A 324 8.90 -10.15 19.73
N MET A 325 7.78 -10.05 19.02
CA MET A 325 6.71 -9.10 19.33
C MET A 325 6.14 -9.30 20.73
N ALA A 326 5.83 -10.54 21.12
CA ALA A 326 5.20 -10.83 22.40
C ALA A 326 6.16 -10.70 23.59
N ASN A 327 7.43 -11.08 23.42
CA ASN A 327 8.36 -11.21 24.55
C ASN A 327 9.36 -10.06 24.68
N ARG A 328 9.72 -9.39 23.58
CA ARG A 328 10.84 -8.42 23.58
C ARG A 328 10.43 -6.99 23.33
N PHE A 329 9.28 -6.76 22.68
CA PHE A 329 8.82 -5.41 22.37
C PHE A 329 8.66 -4.53 23.63
N PHE A 330 8.17 -5.10 24.71
CA PHE A 330 7.86 -4.35 25.94
C PHE A 330 9.09 -4.08 26.82
N GLU A 331 10.16 -4.87 26.68
CA GLU A 331 11.37 -4.72 27.49
C GLU A 331 12.15 -3.45 27.15
N ASN A 332 12.08 -3.00 25.88
CA ASN A 332 13.06 -2.05 25.34
C ASN A 332 12.51 -0.64 25.05
N TYR A 333 11.19 -0.41 25.05
CA TYR A 333 10.64 0.85 24.51
C TYR A 333 9.48 1.50 25.30
N GLU A 334 9.22 1.06 26.53
CA GLU A 334 8.15 1.60 27.43
C GLU A 334 6.75 1.74 26.78
N PHE A 335 6.49 1.03 25.68
CA PHE A 335 5.15 0.92 25.13
C PHE A 335 4.34 -0.04 26.01
N ARG A 336 3.03 0.16 26.05
CA ARG A 336 2.08 -0.66 26.83
C ARG A 336 1.24 -1.58 25.95
N LYS A 337 1.05 -1.21 24.68
CA LYS A 337 0.21 -1.95 23.73
C LYS A 337 0.86 -2.00 22.36
N ILE A 338 0.69 -3.14 21.69
CA ILE A 338 1.10 -3.36 20.31
C ILE A 338 -0.02 -4.05 19.54
N SER A 339 -0.19 -3.66 18.28
CA SER A 339 -0.93 -4.47 17.30
C SER A 339 -0.11 -4.60 16.03
N TRP A 340 -0.25 -5.74 15.35
CA TRP A 340 0.39 -5.97 14.06
C TRP A 340 -0.66 -6.42 13.06
N ASN A 341 -0.84 -5.62 12.03
CA ASN A 341 -1.87 -5.79 11.02
C ASN A 341 -1.21 -6.08 9.67
N PHE A 342 -1.83 -6.96 8.89
CA PHE A 342 -1.28 -7.42 7.62
C PHE A 342 -2.19 -7.02 6.46
N PHE A 343 -1.58 -6.55 5.38
CA PHE A 343 -2.23 -6.42 4.09
C PHE A 343 -2.10 -7.71 3.27
N GLU A 344 -3.09 -8.00 2.43
CA GLU A 344 -3.00 -9.03 1.42
C GLU A 344 -1.89 -8.74 0.41
N SER A 345 -1.18 -9.79 0.00
CA SER A 345 -0.02 -9.66 -0.87
C SER A 345 -0.40 -9.17 -2.27
N GLY A 346 0.46 -8.33 -2.85
CA GLY A 346 0.22 -7.70 -4.15
C GLY A 346 -0.83 -6.57 -4.11
N HIS A 347 -1.34 -6.24 -2.92
CA HIS A 347 -2.25 -5.12 -2.68
C HIS A 347 -1.63 -4.00 -1.85
N GLY A 348 -0.39 -4.12 -1.41
CA GLY A 348 0.25 -3.21 -0.44
C GLY A 348 1.02 -2.02 -1.03
N LYS A 349 0.77 -1.56 -2.26
CA LYS A 349 1.48 -0.36 -2.77
C LYS A 349 1.15 0.85 -1.90
N GLY A 350 2.07 1.22 -1.02
CA GLY A 350 1.86 2.16 0.06
C GLY A 350 2.92 3.25 0.14
N ALA A 351 2.82 4.12 1.15
CA ALA A 351 3.78 5.20 1.36
C ALA A 351 5.23 4.68 1.60
N ALA A 352 5.38 3.46 2.13
CA ALA A 352 6.67 2.82 2.42
C ALA A 352 7.47 2.48 1.15
N ASP A 353 6.81 2.01 0.07
CA ASP A 353 7.45 1.81 -1.25
C ASP A 353 8.12 3.08 -1.77
N GLY A 354 7.49 4.22 -1.52
CA GLY A 354 7.98 5.54 -1.92
C GLY A 354 9.26 5.97 -1.21
N VAL A 355 9.47 5.53 0.04
CA VAL A 355 10.71 5.77 0.80
C VAL A 355 11.85 4.97 0.21
N GLY A 356 11.64 3.66 0.01
CA GLY A 356 12.62 2.77 -0.61
C GLY A 356 13.01 3.25 -2.01
N GLY A 357 12.04 3.66 -2.82
CA GLY A 357 12.29 4.23 -4.15
C GLY A 357 13.05 5.57 -4.13
N THR A 358 12.91 6.38 -3.08
CA THR A 358 13.62 7.66 -2.94
C THR A 358 15.08 7.46 -2.55
N LEU A 359 15.35 6.59 -1.57
CA LEU A 359 16.71 6.18 -1.20
C LEU A 359 17.45 5.66 -2.43
N LYS A 360 16.85 4.71 -3.15
CA LYS A 360 17.45 4.11 -4.36
C LYS A 360 17.77 5.14 -5.44
N ARG A 361 16.86 6.08 -5.73
CA ARG A 361 17.14 7.17 -6.70
C ARG A 361 18.27 8.09 -6.27
N GLN A 362 18.41 8.37 -4.98
CA GLN A 362 19.51 9.18 -4.50
C GLN A 362 20.84 8.43 -4.64
N ALA A 363 20.86 7.12 -4.40
CA ALA A 363 22.02 6.28 -4.72
C ALA A 363 22.36 6.37 -6.21
N ASP A 364 21.38 6.16 -7.11
CA ASP A 364 21.56 6.27 -8.56
C ASP A 364 22.11 7.65 -8.96
N ALA A 365 21.61 8.72 -8.35
CA ALA A 365 22.04 10.09 -8.62
C ALA A 365 23.45 10.41 -8.09
N ILE A 366 23.91 9.74 -7.03
CA ILE A 366 25.29 9.88 -6.53
C ILE A 366 26.25 9.19 -7.51
N VAL A 367 25.94 7.96 -7.90
CA VAL A 367 26.71 7.19 -8.88
C VAL A 367 26.76 7.89 -10.23
N ALA A 368 25.62 8.40 -10.73
CA ALA A 368 25.55 9.13 -11.99
C ALA A 368 26.34 10.47 -11.98
N ARG A 369 26.71 10.98 -10.80
CA ARG A 369 27.56 12.17 -10.65
C ARG A 369 29.05 11.83 -10.51
N GLY A 370 29.42 10.57 -10.69
CA GLY A 370 30.81 10.11 -10.68
C GLY A 370 31.38 9.82 -9.29
N ALA A 371 30.50 9.66 -8.28
CA ALA A 371 30.89 9.22 -6.95
C ALA A 371 30.49 7.76 -6.73
N ASP A 372 31.41 6.92 -6.32
CA ASP A 372 31.13 5.53 -5.99
C ASP A 372 30.48 5.40 -4.60
N ILE A 373 29.68 4.35 -4.41
CA ILE A 373 29.10 3.97 -3.12
C ILE A 373 29.61 2.56 -2.82
N ALA A 374 30.61 2.44 -1.96
CA ALA A 374 31.22 1.17 -1.61
C ALA A 374 30.37 0.35 -0.62
N ASP A 375 29.65 1.02 0.28
CA ASP A 375 28.80 0.35 1.26
C ASP A 375 27.58 1.19 1.73
N ALA A 376 26.72 0.56 2.55
CA ALA A 376 25.51 1.19 3.06
C ALA A 376 25.77 2.34 4.04
N TYR A 377 26.94 2.37 4.69
CA TYR A 377 27.33 3.42 5.62
C TYR A 377 27.78 4.67 4.85
N GLU A 378 28.59 4.51 3.82
CA GLU A 378 28.96 5.57 2.89
C GLU A 378 27.72 6.17 2.21
N PHE A 379 26.79 5.31 1.78
CA PHE A 379 25.49 5.77 1.28
C PHE A 379 24.71 6.60 2.30
N PHE A 380 24.67 6.15 3.57
CA PHE A 380 24.04 6.88 4.67
C PHE A 380 24.67 8.26 4.90
N LEU A 381 26.01 8.36 4.87
CA LEU A 381 26.73 9.62 5.03
C LEU A 381 26.39 10.62 3.92
N HIS A 382 26.41 10.17 2.66
CA HIS A 382 26.00 11.00 1.51
C HIS A 382 24.53 11.43 1.61
N PHE A 383 23.67 10.57 2.15
CA PHE A 383 22.24 10.86 2.29
C PHE A 383 21.95 11.89 3.38
N LYS A 384 22.61 11.77 4.55
CA LYS A 384 22.42 12.64 5.72
C LYS A 384 22.64 14.13 5.40
N MET A 385 23.47 14.42 4.39
CA MET A 385 23.79 15.79 3.96
C MET A 385 22.72 16.43 3.05
N SER A 386 21.74 15.67 2.51
CA SER A 386 20.94 16.13 1.36
C SER A 386 19.41 16.06 1.48
N ALA A 387 18.83 15.55 2.58
CA ALA A 387 17.43 15.09 2.56
C ALA A 387 16.51 15.60 3.69
N LYS A 388 15.21 15.70 3.36
CA LYS A 388 14.06 15.90 4.28
C LYS A 388 13.53 14.58 4.91
N LEU A 389 14.20 13.45 4.65
CA LEU A 389 13.84 12.11 5.15
C LEU A 389 14.74 11.76 6.34
N SER A 390 14.17 11.22 7.42
CA SER A 390 14.95 10.69 8.54
C SER A 390 15.54 9.34 8.14
N CYS A 391 16.78 9.36 7.67
CA CYS A 391 17.54 8.15 7.39
C CYS A 391 18.27 7.72 8.67
N LEU A 392 18.22 6.42 8.96
CA LEU A 392 18.87 5.78 10.10
C LEU A 392 19.79 4.67 9.58
N TYR A 393 20.90 4.47 10.27
CA TYR A 393 21.81 3.37 9.96
C TYR A 393 21.69 2.29 11.04
N THR A 394 21.59 1.03 10.62
CA THR A 394 21.52 -0.13 11.51
C THR A 394 22.84 -0.91 11.43
N PRO A 395 23.70 -0.80 12.46
CA PRO A 395 24.98 -1.53 12.52
C PRO A 395 24.78 -3.05 12.64
N GLU A 396 25.75 -3.84 12.16
CA GLU A 396 25.71 -5.31 12.25
C GLU A 396 25.55 -5.83 13.69
N MET A 397 26.09 -5.11 14.68
CA MET A 397 25.99 -5.48 16.09
C MET A 397 24.53 -5.56 16.59
N ASN A 398 23.61 -4.78 16.01
CA ASN A 398 22.18 -4.85 16.34
C ASN A 398 21.50 -6.13 15.84
N TYR A 399 22.07 -6.75 14.79
CA TYR A 399 21.61 -8.05 14.30
C TYR A 399 22.14 -9.16 15.20
N ALA A 400 23.41 -9.08 15.62
CA ALA A 400 24.02 -10.02 16.54
C ALA A 400 23.32 -10.03 17.89
N SER A 401 22.98 -8.87 18.46
CA SER A 401 22.19 -8.79 19.70
C SER A 401 20.79 -9.40 19.53
N SER A 402 20.12 -9.11 18.41
CA SER A 402 18.83 -9.71 18.07
C SER A 402 18.91 -11.24 17.86
N LEU A 403 20.00 -11.73 17.27
CA LEU A 403 20.27 -13.14 16.99
C LEU A 403 20.77 -13.93 18.21
N ASP A 404 21.56 -13.31 19.09
CA ASP A 404 22.06 -13.93 20.31
C ASP A 404 20.95 -14.02 21.36
N VAL A 405 20.08 -13.02 21.44
CA VAL A 405 18.82 -13.11 22.20
C VAL A 405 17.96 -14.23 21.64
N TYR A 406 17.84 -14.34 20.31
CA TYR A 406 17.13 -15.44 19.66
C TYR A 406 17.74 -16.81 20.00
N ARG A 407 19.06 -16.98 19.91
CA ARG A 407 19.75 -18.25 20.21
C ARG A 407 19.66 -18.64 21.69
N LYS A 408 19.81 -17.69 22.62
CA LYS A 408 19.67 -17.93 24.07
C LYS A 408 18.25 -18.35 24.46
N SER A 409 17.23 -17.84 23.76
CA SER A 409 15.82 -18.14 24.04
C SER A 409 15.40 -19.56 23.59
N TRP A 410 16.12 -20.17 22.65
CA TRP A 410 15.86 -21.53 22.15
C TRP A 410 16.60 -22.64 22.92
N ASN A 411 17.43 -22.28 23.91
CA ASN A 411 17.94 -23.24 24.90
C ASN A 411 16.90 -23.65 25.95
N ILE A 412 15.67 -23.13 25.84
CA ILE A 412 14.50 -23.68 26.51
C ILE A 412 13.97 -24.78 25.60
N LYS A 413 14.24 -26.04 25.97
CA LYS A 413 13.57 -27.21 25.41
C LYS A 413 12.05 -26.95 25.49
N LEU A 414 11.37 -27.00 24.35
CA LEU A 414 9.94 -27.30 24.35
C LEU A 414 9.73 -28.73 24.83
#